data_AF-A0A182JPU9-F1
#
_entry.id   AF-A0A182JPU9-F1
#
_cell.length_a   1.000
_cell.length_b   1.000
_cell.length_c   1.000
_cell.angle_alpha   90.00
_cell.angle_beta   90.00
_cell.angle_gamma   90.00
#
_symmetry.space_group_name_H-M   'P 1'
#
loop_
_entity.id
_entity.type
_entity.pdbx_description
1 polymer ?
#
loop_
_entity_poly.entity_id
_entity_poly.type
_entity_poly.pdbx_seq_one_letter_code
_entity_poly.pdbx_strand_id
1 'polypeptide(L)'
;MRCWFVVLIGTLLCSGQDASANDPLEALGACSGNLFGLLMSRLLQQVEDYTACQQANAEDPNHNCSDSIQRATVDLQLQLVNYIDCTNSIR
;
A
#
# COMPACT_ATOMS: atom_id res chain seq x y z
N MET A 1 37.09 -11.17 16.96
CA MET A 1 36.75 -11.70 15.62
C MET A 1 35.23 -11.89 15.46
N ARG A 2 34.43 -10.82 15.35
CA ARG A 2 32.95 -10.93 15.22
C ARG A 2 32.29 -9.84 14.35
N CYS A 3 33.00 -9.25 13.38
CA CYS A 3 32.43 -8.18 12.53
C CYS A 3 32.54 -8.43 11.02
N TRP A 4 32.86 -9.65 10.56
CA TRP A 4 32.97 -9.93 9.12
C TRP A 4 31.68 -10.42 8.46
N PHE A 5 30.70 -10.89 9.21
CA PHE A 5 29.47 -11.44 8.62
C PHE A 5 28.45 -10.38 8.18
N VAL A 6 28.57 -9.13 8.66
CA VAL A 6 27.61 -8.06 8.30
C VAL A 6 27.93 -7.45 6.93
N VAL A 7 29.20 -7.49 6.50
CA VAL A 7 29.61 -6.92 5.21
C VAL A 7 29.19 -7.82 4.05
N LEU A 8 29.22 -9.14 4.21
CA LEU A 8 28.83 -10.09 3.15
C LEU A 8 27.32 -10.05 2.83
N ILE A 9 26.48 -9.77 3.83
CA ILE A 9 25.03 -9.61 3.61
C ILE A 9 24.72 -8.24 2.99
N GLY A 10 25.47 -7.20 3.35
CA GLY A 10 25.36 -5.88 2.73
C GLY A 10 25.73 -5.85 1.25
N THR A 11 26.74 -6.64 0.84
CA THR A 11 27.15 -6.71 -0.58
C THR A 11 26.24 -7.57 -1.45
N LEU A 12 25.43 -8.48 -0.87
CA LEU A 12 24.43 -9.26 -1.62
C LEU A 12 23.16 -8.45 -1.91
N LEU A 13 22.87 -7.42 -1.10
CA LEU A 13 21.70 -6.55 -1.29
C LEU A 13 21.95 -5.39 -2.28
N CYS A 14 23.21 -5.04 -2.57
CA CYS A 14 23.54 -4.06 -3.61
C CYS A 14 23.66 -4.66 -5.02
N SER A 15 23.69 -5.99 -5.17
CA SER A 15 23.76 -6.67 -6.47
C SER A 15 22.40 -6.86 -7.15
N GLY A 16 21.32 -6.38 -6.53
CA GLY A 16 19.95 -6.46 -7.09
C GLY A 16 19.54 -5.24 -7.92
N GLN A 17 20.42 -4.26 -8.11
CA GLN A 17 20.12 -3.06 -8.89
C GLN A 17 20.56 -3.19 -10.35
N ASP A 18 20.10 -4.25 -11.00
CA ASP A 18 19.93 -4.26 -12.45
C ASP A 18 18.59 -4.93 -12.75
N ALA A 19 17.52 -4.43 -12.11
CA ALA A 19 16.16 -4.58 -12.62
C ALA A 19 16.09 -3.74 -13.91
N SER A 20 16.72 -4.24 -14.97
CA SER A 20 16.44 -3.75 -16.30
C SER A 20 14.94 -3.95 -16.50
N ALA A 21 14.24 -2.90 -16.88
CA ALA A 21 12.82 -2.90 -17.21
C ALA A 21 12.53 -3.73 -18.48
N ASN A 22 12.98 -4.98 -18.53
CA ASN A 22 12.86 -5.90 -19.65
C ASN A 22 11.90 -7.06 -19.35
N ASP A 23 11.59 -7.33 -18.07
CA ASP A 23 10.63 -8.38 -17.69
C ASP A 23 9.27 -7.78 -17.30
N PRO A 24 8.23 -7.90 -18.15
CA PRO A 24 6.91 -7.36 -17.87
C PRO A 24 6.26 -7.98 -16.62
N LEU A 25 6.70 -9.16 -16.21
CA LEU A 25 6.26 -9.82 -14.98
C LEU A 25 6.80 -9.11 -13.72
N GLU A 26 8.04 -8.63 -13.75
CA GLU A 26 8.67 -7.93 -12.63
C GLU A 26 8.09 -6.51 -12.51
N ALA A 27 7.86 -5.84 -13.64
CA ALA A 27 7.16 -4.55 -13.68
C ALA A 27 5.72 -4.66 -13.14
N LEU A 28 5.00 -5.73 -13.49
CA LEU A 28 3.67 -6.00 -12.96
C LEU A 28 3.70 -6.27 -11.44
N GLY A 29 4.74 -6.97 -10.97
CA GLY A 29 5.04 -7.17 -9.55
C GLY A 29 5.24 -5.84 -8.80
N ALA A 30 5.98 -4.90 -9.38
CA ALA A 30 6.19 -3.58 -8.80
C ALA A 30 4.89 -2.75 -8.74
N CYS A 31 4.08 -2.75 -9.80
CA CYS A 31 2.77 -2.06 -9.80
C CYS A 31 1.80 -2.66 -8.78
N SER A 32 1.76 -3.99 -8.65
CA SER A 32 0.85 -4.69 -7.75
C SER A 32 1.28 -4.64 -6.28
N GLY A 33 2.59 -4.68 -6.00
CA GLY A 33 3.13 -4.54 -4.64
C GLY A 33 2.76 -3.21 -4.00
N ASN A 34 2.76 -2.13 -4.79
CA ASN A 34 2.33 -0.81 -4.35
C ASN A 34 0.83 -0.79 -4.01
N LEU A 35 0.00 -1.37 -4.88
CA LEU A 35 -1.46 -1.42 -4.69
C LEU A 35 -1.87 -2.24 -3.45
N PHE A 36 -1.33 -3.44 -3.28
CA PHE A 36 -1.80 -4.37 -2.24
C PHE A 36 -1.40 -3.94 -0.83
N GLY A 37 -0.17 -3.42 -0.66
CA GLY A 37 0.31 -2.92 0.62
C GLY A 37 -0.47 -1.69 1.09
N LEU A 38 -0.80 -0.79 0.16
CA LEU A 38 -1.56 0.43 0.46
C LEU A 38 -3.06 0.16 0.64
N LEU A 39 -3.65 -0.80 -0.08
CA LEU A 39 -5.02 -1.26 0.15
C LEU A 39 -5.21 -1.77 1.57
N MET A 40 -4.33 -2.66 2.03
CA MET A 40 -4.45 -3.28 3.35
C MET A 40 -4.29 -2.26 4.47
N SER A 41 -3.30 -1.37 4.39
CA SER A 41 -3.11 -0.33 5.41
C SER A 41 -4.30 0.64 5.44
N ARG A 42 -4.82 1.03 4.28
CA ARG A 42 -5.94 1.98 4.19
C ARG A 42 -7.26 1.39 4.68
N LEU A 43 -7.54 0.12 4.36
CA LEU A 43 -8.73 -0.57 4.85
C LEU A 43 -8.70 -0.76 6.37
N LEU A 44 -7.54 -1.11 6.93
CA LEU A 44 -7.37 -1.18 8.39
C LEU A 44 -7.66 0.17 9.05
N GLN A 45 -7.06 1.23 8.51
CA GLN A 45 -7.23 2.58 9.03
C GLN A 45 -8.69 3.07 8.90
N GLN A 46 -9.39 2.70 7.82
CA GLN A 46 -10.81 2.98 7.65
C GLN A 46 -11.68 2.30 8.73
N VAL A 47 -11.41 1.04 9.05
CA VAL A 47 -12.14 0.31 10.09
C VAL A 47 -11.90 0.97 11.45
N GLU A 48 -10.67 1.38 11.75
CA GLU A 48 -10.34 2.12 12.96
C GLU A 48 -11.08 3.46 13.03
N ASP A 49 -11.01 4.28 11.98
CA ASP A 49 -11.66 5.60 11.92
C ASP A 49 -13.19 5.50 12.06
N TYR A 50 -13.80 4.51 11.40
CA TYR A 50 -15.24 4.25 11.53
C TYR A 50 -15.62 3.80 12.94
N THR A 51 -14.84 2.89 13.53
CA THR A 51 -15.09 2.39 14.89
C THR A 51 -14.89 3.49 15.92
N ALA A 52 -13.87 4.34 15.76
CA ALA A 52 -13.64 5.50 16.62
C ALA A 52 -14.78 6.51 16.54
N CYS A 53 -15.31 6.79 15.35
CA CYS A 53 -16.48 7.66 15.16
C CYS A 53 -17.74 7.09 15.84
N GLN A 54 -18.00 5.78 15.68
CA GLN A 54 -19.11 5.10 16.35
C GLN A 54 -18.99 5.14 17.87
N GLN A 55 -17.79 4.87 18.41
CA GLN A 55 -17.55 4.92 19.85
C GLN A 55 -17.69 6.33 20.43
N ALA A 56 -17.18 7.35 19.72
CA ALA A 56 -17.28 8.74 20.15
C ALA A 56 -18.72 9.27 20.15
N ASN A 57 -19.60 8.67 19.34
CA ASN A 57 -21.01 9.05 19.21
C ASN A 57 -21.96 7.94 19.66
N ALA A 58 -21.55 7.10 20.62
CA ALA A 58 -22.34 5.95 21.07
C ALA A 58 -23.72 6.33 21.64
N GLU A 59 -23.90 7.59 22.08
CA GLU A 59 -25.16 8.14 22.58
C GLU A 59 -26.13 8.57 21.46
N ASP A 60 -25.64 8.70 20.22
CA ASP A 60 -26.43 9.00 19.02
C ASP A 60 -26.24 7.90 17.95
N PRO A 61 -27.07 6.84 17.96
CA PRO A 61 -26.97 5.75 17.00
C PRO A 61 -27.28 6.17 15.55
N ASN A 62 -27.80 7.39 15.33
CA ASN A 62 -28.01 7.94 13.99
C ASN A 62 -26.85 8.83 13.53
N HIS A 63 -25.79 8.96 14.34
CA HIS A 63 -24.64 9.78 13.98
C HIS A 63 -23.99 9.27 12.69
N ASN A 64 -23.82 10.18 11.73
CA ASN A 64 -23.34 9.82 10.41
C ASN A 64 -21.82 9.74 10.38
N CYS A 65 -21.27 8.52 10.46
CA CYS A 65 -19.85 8.26 10.27
C CYS A 65 -19.44 7.99 8.80
N SER A 66 -20.29 8.27 7.81
CA SER A 66 -19.99 7.97 6.39
C SER A 66 -18.78 8.74 5.85
N ASP A 67 -18.45 9.88 6.43
CA ASP A 67 -17.31 10.70 6.02
C ASP A 67 -15.97 9.96 6.16
N SER A 68 -15.83 9.10 7.18
CA SER A 68 -14.62 8.28 7.36
C SER A 68 -14.50 7.21 6.25
N ILE A 69 -15.62 6.66 5.80
CA ILE A 69 -15.72 5.70 4.70
C ILE A 69 -15.43 6.38 3.35
N GLN A 70 -15.94 7.59 3.14
CA GLN A 70 -15.80 8.31 1.89
C GLN A 70 -14.34 8.68 1.61
N ARG A 71 -13.59 9.09 2.63
CA ARG A 71 -12.16 9.39 2.51
C ARG A 71 -11.32 8.17 2.14
N ALA A 72 -11.64 7.00 2.70
CA ALA A 72 -10.98 5.76 2.32
C ALA A 72 -11.30 5.37 0.87
N THR A 73 -12.57 5.52 0.48
CA THR A 73 -13.03 5.22 -0.89
C THR A 73 -12.30 6.04 -1.95
N VAL A 74 -12.15 7.36 -1.73
CA VAL A 74 -11.41 8.25 -2.65
C VAL A 74 -9.94 7.82 -2.78
N ASP A 75 -9.32 7.47 -1.65
CA ASP A 75 -7.91 7.03 -1.65
C ASP A 75 -7.72 5.71 -2.42
N LEU A 76 -8.63 4.75 -2.24
CA LEU A 76 -8.63 3.49 -2.97
C LEU A 76 -8.86 3.66 -4.48
N GLN A 77 -9.73 4.59 -4.87
CA GLN A 77 -9.95 4.92 -6.28
C GLN A 77 -8.68 5.49 -6.92
N LEU A 78 -8.00 6.40 -6.22
CA LEU A 78 -6.72 6.95 -6.68
C LEU A 78 -5.66 5.87 -6.85
N GLN A 79 -5.56 4.96 -5.88
CA GLN A 79 -4.64 3.82 -5.92
C GLN A 79 -4.89 2.91 -7.12
N LEU A 80 -6.17 2.64 -7.42
CA LEU A 80 -6.55 1.84 -8.57
C LEU A 80 -6.19 2.53 -9.89
N VAL A 81 -6.41 3.84 -9.99
CA VAL A 81 -5.98 4.64 -11.16
C VAL A 81 -4.46 4.57 -11.33
N ASN A 82 -3.70 4.76 -10.26
CA ASN A 82 -2.23 4.65 -10.30
C ASN A 82 -1.77 3.26 -10.73
N TYR A 83 -2.45 2.19 -10.31
CA TYR A 83 -2.15 0.82 -10.76
C TYR A 83 -2.45 0.63 -12.25
N ILE A 84 -3.58 1.14 -12.73
CA ILE A 84 -3.94 1.09 -14.16
C ILE A 84 -2.92 1.85 -15.00
N ASP A 85 -2.51 3.05 -14.58
CA ASP A 85 -1.49 3.84 -15.27
C ASP A 85 -0.13 3.13 -15.27
N CYS A 86 0.27 2.57 -14.12
CA CYS A 86 1.49 1.79 -13.98
C CYS A 86 1.49 0.58 -14.93
N THR A 87 0.39 -0.18 -14.97
CA THR A 87 0.28 -1.37 -15.84
C THR A 87 0.15 -1.04 -17.32
N ASN A 88 -0.48 0.09 -17.68
CA ASN A 88 -0.51 0.58 -19.05
C ASN A 88 0.90 0.94 -19.56
N SER A 89 1.81 1.38 -18.68
CA SER A 89 3.20 1.69 -19.05
C SER A 89 4.07 0.46 -19.32
N ILE A 90 3.59 -0.75 -18.96
CA ILE A 90 4.27 -2.03 -19.21
C ILE A 90 3.98 -2.55 -20.64
N ARG A 91 2.91 -2.06 -21.26
CA ARG A 91 2.46 -2.48 -22.60
C ARG A 91 3.29 -1.82 -23.70
#